data_AF-Q9CYS4-F1
#
_entry.id   AF-Q9CYS4-F1
#
_cell.length_a   1.000
_cell.length_b   1.000
_cell.length_c   1.000
_cell.angle_alpha   90.00
_cell.angle_beta   90.00
_cell.angle_gamma   90.00
#
_symmetry.space_group_name_H-M   'P 1'
#
loop_
_entity.id
_entity.type
_entity.pdbx_description
1 polymer ?
#
loop_
_entity_poly.entity_id
_entity_poly.type
_entity_poly.pdbx_seq_one_letter_code
_entity_poly.pdbx_strand_id
1 'polypeptide(L)'
;MAATGTAAAAATGKLLVLLLLGLTAPAAALAGYIEALAANAGTGFAVAEPQIAMFCGKLNMHVNIQTGKWEPDPTGTKSCLGTKEEVLQYCQEIYPELQITNVMEANQPVNIDSWCRRDKRQCKSHIVIPFKCLVGEFVSDVLLVPDNCQFFHQERMEVCEKHQRWHTLVKEACLMATQRIP
;
A
#
# COMPACT_ATOMS: atom_id res chain seq x y z
N MET A 1 50.85 42.17 -59.21
CA MET A 1 49.56 41.91 -59.89
C MET A 1 48.80 40.94 -58.99
N ALA A 2 47.78 41.38 -58.23
CA ALA A 2 46.34 41.39 -58.61
C ALA A 2 45.89 39.99 -59.12
N ALA A 3 44.82 39.32 -58.67
CA ALA A 3 43.67 39.72 -57.87
C ALA A 3 42.93 38.46 -57.28
N THR A 4 42.16 38.72 -56.21
CA THR A 4 40.89 38.14 -55.73
C THR A 4 40.27 36.86 -56.34
N GLY A 5 39.68 36.02 -55.48
CA GLY A 5 38.60 35.08 -55.86
C GLY A 5 38.15 34.10 -54.75
N THR A 6 36.89 34.23 -54.33
CA THR A 6 36.09 33.54 -53.29
C THR A 6 35.62 32.10 -53.62
N ALA A 7 35.31 31.30 -52.57
CA ALA A 7 34.10 30.45 -52.36
C ALA A 7 34.44 29.22 -51.47
N ALA A 8 33.92 29.13 -50.23
CA ALA A 8 32.61 28.62 -49.80
C ALA A 8 32.61 27.10 -49.48
N ALA A 9 32.10 26.80 -48.28
CA ALA A 9 32.14 25.53 -47.58
C ALA A 9 31.04 24.53 -48.00
N ALA A 10 31.26 23.24 -47.70
CA ALA A 10 30.37 22.38 -46.88
C ALA A 10 30.52 20.90 -47.26
N ALA A 11 30.79 20.04 -46.27
CA ALA A 11 30.43 18.61 -46.28
C ALA A 11 30.40 18.03 -44.86
N THR A 12 29.58 18.60 -43.98
CA THR A 12 29.16 17.96 -42.72
C THR A 12 27.94 17.09 -42.99
N GLY A 13 28.13 15.80 -43.20
CA GLY A 13 27.03 14.89 -43.49
C GLY A 13 27.44 13.44 -43.34
N LYS A 14 27.69 13.00 -42.10
CA LYS A 14 27.72 11.57 -41.72
C LYS A 14 27.83 11.27 -40.23
N LEU A 15 27.94 12.29 -39.37
CA LEU A 15 28.12 12.07 -37.92
C LEU A 15 26.83 12.14 -37.08
N LEU A 16 25.66 12.33 -37.70
CA LEU A 16 24.39 12.48 -36.97
C LEU A 16 23.51 11.21 -36.92
N VAL A 17 23.86 10.15 -37.66
CA VAL A 17 23.00 8.94 -37.76
C VAL A 17 23.34 7.88 -36.71
N LEU A 18 24.52 7.95 -36.08
CA LEU A 18 24.96 6.97 -35.07
C LEU A 18 24.53 7.29 -33.63
N LEU A 19 23.92 8.46 -33.38
CA LEU A 19 23.47 8.88 -32.05
C LEU A 19 22.00 8.51 -31.73
N LEU A 20 21.27 7.90 -32.66
CA LEU A 20 19.83 7.60 -32.52
C LEU A 20 19.49 6.12 -32.27
N LEU A 21 20.48 5.23 -32.10
CA LEU A 21 20.26 3.78 -31.93
C LEU A 21 20.59 3.24 -30.53
N GLY A 22 20.68 4.12 -29.52
CA GLY A 22 21.22 3.77 -28.19
C GLY A 22 20.24 3.73 -27.02
N LEU A 23 18.91 3.77 -27.21
CA LEU A 23 17.95 3.75 -26.09
C LEU A 23 16.71 2.90 -26.41
N THR A 24 16.85 1.58 -26.35
CA THR A 24 15.69 0.69 -26.13
C THR A 24 16.05 -0.32 -25.05
N ALA A 25 16.20 0.16 -23.82
CA ALA A 25 16.06 -0.72 -22.66
C ALA A 25 14.56 -0.94 -22.43
N PRO A 26 14.06 -2.18 -22.33
CA PRO A 26 12.68 -2.42 -21.96
C PRO A 26 12.54 -2.00 -20.49
N ALA A 27 11.87 -0.86 -20.26
CA ALA A 27 11.35 -0.52 -18.95
C ALA A 27 10.27 -1.56 -18.60
N ALA A 28 10.69 -2.66 -17.97
CA ALA A 28 9.77 -3.54 -17.29
C ALA A 28 9.10 -2.69 -16.20
N ALA A 29 7.89 -2.24 -16.49
CA ALA A 29 7.05 -1.51 -15.57
C ALA A 29 6.81 -2.41 -14.34
N LEU A 30 7.51 -2.12 -13.25
CA LEU A 30 7.04 -2.46 -11.92
C LEU A 30 5.77 -1.64 -11.71
N ALA A 31 4.63 -2.21 -12.11
CA ALA A 31 3.33 -1.74 -11.72
C ALA A 31 3.19 -1.99 -10.21
N GLY A 32 3.77 -1.09 -9.41
CA GLY A 32 3.37 -0.94 -8.03
C GLY A 32 1.93 -0.47 -8.04
N TYR A 33 1.02 -1.32 -7.61
CA TYR A 33 -0.36 -0.92 -7.34
C TYR A 33 -0.32 0.05 -6.16
N ILE A 34 -0.43 1.35 -6.44
CA ILE A 34 -0.58 2.38 -5.42
C ILE A 34 -2.09 2.60 -5.26
N GLU A 35 -2.66 2.13 -4.15
CA GLU A 35 -3.98 2.58 -3.73
C GLU A 35 -3.85 4.02 -3.27
N ALA A 36 -4.16 4.97 -4.16
CA ALA A 36 -4.29 6.36 -3.78
C ALA A 36 -5.60 6.50 -2.98
N LEU A 37 -5.49 6.77 -1.68
CA LEU A 37 -6.66 7.16 -0.89
C LEU A 37 -6.98 8.64 -1.05
N ALA A 38 -8.27 8.94 -0.95
CA ALA A 38 -8.79 10.30 -0.94
C ALA A 38 -8.18 11.10 0.22
N ALA A 39 -7.70 12.30 -0.09
CA ALA A 39 -7.16 13.24 0.88
C ALA A 39 -8.27 13.67 1.86
N ASN A 40 -8.08 13.40 3.16
CA ASN A 40 -8.82 14.11 4.19
C ASN A 40 -8.12 15.45 4.44
N ALA A 41 -8.87 16.55 4.51
CA ALA A 41 -8.38 17.93 4.42
C ALA A 41 -7.47 18.42 5.57
N GLY A 42 -6.94 17.53 6.40
CA GLY A 42 -6.07 17.86 7.54
C GLY A 42 -4.64 17.32 7.46
N THR A 43 -4.34 16.39 6.57
CA THR A 43 -3.03 15.71 6.52
C THR A 43 -2.54 15.69 5.07
N GLY A 44 -1.34 16.23 4.83
CA GLY A 44 -0.76 16.34 3.48
C GLY A 44 -0.71 14.99 2.75
N PHE A 45 -0.51 15.03 1.43
CA PHE A 45 -0.51 13.88 0.50
C PHE A 45 0.07 12.58 1.10
N ALA A 46 -0.79 11.74 1.68
CA ALA A 46 -0.46 10.38 2.04
C ALA A 46 -0.53 9.52 0.78
N VAL A 47 0.54 8.80 0.49
CA VAL A 47 0.66 7.90 -0.67
C VAL A 47 0.03 6.53 -0.37
N ALA A 48 -0.14 6.18 0.90
CA ALA A 48 -0.70 4.90 1.34
C ALA A 48 -1.54 5.04 2.62
N GLU A 49 -2.46 4.09 2.80
CA GLU A 49 -3.22 3.90 4.05
C GLU A 49 -2.29 3.56 5.23
N PRO A 50 -2.53 4.15 6.42
CA PRO A 50 -1.80 3.76 7.63
C PRO A 50 -2.21 2.35 8.07
N GLN A 51 -1.22 1.46 8.17
CA GLN A 51 -1.41 0.07 8.59
C GLN A 51 -0.29 -0.38 9.53
N ILE A 52 -0.58 -1.34 10.39
CA ILE A 52 0.42 -2.03 11.22
C ILE A 52 0.32 -3.54 10.99
N ALA A 53 1.42 -4.24 11.16
CA ALA A 53 1.48 -5.68 11.03
C ALA A 53 2.26 -6.28 12.20
N MET A 54 1.82 -7.47 12.64
CA MET A 54 2.33 -8.12 13.83
C MET A 54 2.76 -9.55 13.52
N PHE A 55 3.89 -9.95 14.09
CA PHE A 55 4.36 -11.33 14.08
C PHE A 55 5.06 -11.61 15.41
N CYS A 56 4.49 -12.51 16.21
CA CYS A 56 4.96 -12.73 17.57
C CYS A 56 6.44 -13.16 17.64
N GLY A 57 7.16 -12.62 18.62
CA GLY A 57 8.60 -12.84 18.79
C GLY A 57 9.47 -11.97 17.87
N LYS A 58 8.87 -11.04 17.13
CA LYS A 58 9.57 -10.06 16.29
C LYS A 58 9.01 -8.66 16.51
N LEU A 59 9.70 -7.66 15.97
CA LEU A 59 9.26 -6.27 16.07
C LEU A 59 8.08 -6.00 15.16
N ASN A 60 7.05 -5.34 15.67
CA ASN A 60 5.92 -4.90 14.85
C ASN A 60 6.40 -4.08 13.65
N MET A 61 5.65 -4.12 12.55
CA MET A 61 5.92 -3.33 11.36
C MET A 61 4.79 -2.33 11.14
N HIS A 62 5.08 -1.23 10.45
CA HIS A 62 4.10 -0.22 10.07
C HIS A 62 4.38 0.31 8.66
N VAL A 63 3.37 0.88 8.01
CA VAL A 63 3.53 1.51 6.69
C VAL A 63 3.98 2.94 6.86
N ASN A 64 5.10 3.31 6.26
CA ASN A 64 5.43 4.71 6.07
C ASN A 64 4.49 5.31 5.01
N ILE A 65 3.51 6.10 5.45
CA ILE A 65 2.43 6.64 4.60
C ILE A 65 2.92 7.57 3.49
N GLN A 66 4.16 8.08 3.56
CA GLN A 66 4.75 8.91 2.51
C GLN A 66 5.40 8.08 1.41
N THR A 67 5.93 6.90 1.75
CA THR A 67 6.68 6.05 0.80
C THR A 67 5.94 4.77 0.42
N GLY A 68 4.92 4.39 1.17
CA GLY A 68 4.19 3.13 1.06
C GLY A 68 4.97 1.89 1.52
N LYS A 69 6.16 2.06 2.11
CA LYS A 69 7.02 0.93 2.52
C LYS A 69 6.77 0.50 3.96
N TRP A 70 6.97 -0.79 4.23
CA TRP A 70 6.95 -1.35 5.57
C TRP A 70 8.25 -1.04 6.32
N GLU A 71 8.13 -0.48 7.53
CA GLU A 71 9.22 -0.12 8.43
C GLU A 71 9.01 -0.79 9.80
N PRO A 72 10.08 -1.20 10.50
CA PRO A 72 9.96 -1.81 11.82
C PRO A 72 9.53 -0.78 12.89
N ASP A 73 9.09 -1.29 14.02
CA ASP A 73 8.76 -0.52 15.21
C ASP A 73 9.88 0.49 15.52
N PRO A 74 9.60 1.81 15.52
CA PRO A 74 10.63 2.84 15.67
C PRO A 74 11.38 2.74 17.00
N THR A 75 10.72 2.23 18.05
CA THR A 75 11.34 2.04 19.36
C THR A 75 12.24 0.80 19.43
N GLY A 76 12.09 -0.13 18.50
CA GLY A 76 12.79 -1.41 18.51
C GLY A 76 12.36 -2.34 19.66
N THR A 77 11.16 -2.14 20.24
CA THR A 77 10.73 -2.89 21.43
C THR A 77 9.33 -3.46 21.37
N LYS A 78 8.44 -3.02 20.48
CA LYS A 78 7.05 -3.52 20.44
C LYS A 78 6.96 -4.82 19.64
N SER A 79 6.17 -5.76 20.11
CA SER A 79 5.87 -7.06 19.45
C SER A 79 4.35 -7.24 19.40
N CYS A 80 3.90 -8.37 18.85
CA CYS A 80 2.48 -8.68 18.69
C CYS A 80 1.65 -8.37 19.95
N LEU A 81 0.45 -7.84 19.69
CA LEU A 81 -0.50 -7.33 20.66
C LEU A 81 -1.69 -8.29 20.73
N GLY A 82 -2.32 -8.41 21.90
CA GLY A 82 -3.33 -9.41 22.19
C GLY A 82 -4.77 -8.90 22.02
N THR A 83 -5.01 -7.59 22.16
CA THR A 83 -6.36 -7.01 22.11
C THR A 83 -6.51 -5.94 21.04
N LYS A 84 -7.76 -5.65 20.66
CA LYS A 84 -8.07 -4.60 19.67
C LYS A 84 -7.66 -3.22 20.19
N GLU A 85 -7.83 -3.00 21.49
CA GLU A 85 -7.53 -1.76 22.19
C GLU A 85 -6.01 -1.50 22.20
N GLU A 86 -5.21 -2.55 22.43
CA GLU A 86 -3.74 -2.46 22.34
C GLU A 86 -3.31 -2.12 20.90
N VAL A 87 -3.93 -2.72 19.89
CA VAL A 87 -3.65 -2.42 18.48
C VAL A 87 -4.01 -0.98 18.14
N LEU A 88 -5.17 -0.48 18.60
CA LEU A 88 -5.57 0.91 18.43
C LEU A 88 -4.58 1.87 19.06
N GLN A 89 -4.17 1.60 20.30
CA GLN A 89 -3.16 2.41 20.98
C GLN A 89 -1.84 2.42 20.20
N TYR A 90 -1.40 1.26 19.68
CA TYR A 90 -0.18 1.18 18.89
C TYR A 90 -0.28 1.96 17.57
N CYS A 91 -1.42 1.92 16.87
CA CYS A 91 -1.66 2.77 15.71
C CYS A 91 -1.53 4.26 16.05
N GLN A 92 -2.08 4.70 17.19
CA GLN A 92 -1.98 6.10 17.65
C GLN A 92 -0.53 6.49 18.00
N GLU A 93 0.24 5.58 18.60
CA GLU A 93 1.67 5.78 18.90
C GLU A 93 2.50 5.94 17.59
N ILE A 94 2.19 5.13 16.57
CA ILE A 94 2.93 5.14 15.30
C ILE A 94 2.54 6.29 14.38
N TYR A 95 1.26 6.68 14.38
CA TYR A 95 0.73 7.73 13.50
C TYR A 95 0.19 8.91 14.32
N PRO A 96 1.03 9.63 15.09
CA PRO A 96 0.59 10.65 16.04
C PRO A 96 -0.08 11.87 15.36
N GLU A 97 0.27 12.14 14.11
CA GLU A 97 -0.31 13.24 13.31
C GLU A 97 -1.67 12.88 12.69
N LEU A 98 -2.12 11.62 12.84
CA LEU A 98 -3.40 11.15 12.32
C LEU A 98 -4.39 10.94 13.48
N GLN A 99 -5.65 11.36 13.28
CA GLN A 99 -6.70 11.09 14.26
C GLN A 99 -7.19 9.64 14.14
N ILE A 100 -6.41 8.67 14.63
CA ILE A 100 -6.80 7.25 14.61
C ILE A 100 -7.88 7.00 15.66
N THR A 101 -9.05 6.53 15.23
CA THR A 101 -10.22 6.28 16.09
C THR A 101 -10.55 4.81 16.25
N ASN A 102 -10.15 3.96 15.30
CA ASN A 102 -10.51 2.55 15.28
C ASN A 102 -9.49 1.74 14.47
N VAL A 103 -9.58 0.41 14.56
CA VAL A 103 -8.73 -0.51 13.80
C VAL A 103 -9.56 -1.66 13.24
N MET A 104 -9.13 -2.17 12.09
CA MET A 104 -9.79 -3.27 11.40
C MET A 104 -8.76 -4.16 10.73
N GLU A 105 -8.94 -5.48 10.76
CA GLU A 105 -8.09 -6.38 9.97
C GLU A 105 -8.27 -6.10 8.48
N ALA A 106 -7.20 -6.16 7.70
CA ALA A 106 -7.29 -6.04 6.26
C ALA A 106 -7.95 -7.28 5.64
N ASN A 107 -8.54 -7.10 4.46
CA ASN A 107 -9.22 -8.18 3.74
C ASN A 107 -8.27 -9.24 3.18
N GLN A 108 -7.04 -8.83 2.85
CA GLN A 108 -6.06 -9.69 2.19
C GLN A 108 -4.77 -9.77 3.02
N PRO A 109 -4.13 -10.96 3.06
CA PRO A 109 -2.81 -11.09 3.65
C PRO A 109 -1.76 -10.40 2.77
N VAL A 110 -0.71 -9.90 3.39
CA VAL A 110 0.43 -9.29 2.71
C VAL A 110 1.71 -10.04 3.06
N ASN A 111 2.61 -10.20 2.09
CA ASN A 111 3.95 -10.69 2.35
C ASN A 111 4.85 -9.51 2.71
N ILE A 112 5.33 -9.47 3.95
CA ILE A 112 6.23 -8.43 4.44
C ILE A 112 7.62 -9.01 4.57
N ASP A 113 8.57 -8.44 3.83
CA ASP A 113 9.97 -8.83 3.88
C ASP A 113 10.68 -8.25 5.12
N SER A 114 11.92 -8.67 5.35
CA SER A 114 12.82 -8.03 6.33
C SER A 114 12.32 -8.00 7.78
N TRP A 115 11.47 -8.95 8.19
CA TRP A 115 11.11 -9.13 9.60
C TRP A 115 12.28 -9.74 10.37
N CYS A 116 13.02 -8.90 11.08
CA CYS A 116 14.16 -9.30 11.90
C CYS A 116 13.73 -9.78 13.29
N ARG A 117 14.46 -10.72 13.88
CA ARG A 117 14.32 -10.99 15.32
C ARG A 117 15.07 -9.91 16.10
N ARG A 118 14.61 -9.57 17.31
CA ARG A 118 15.26 -8.57 18.17
C ARG A 118 16.76 -8.83 18.40
N ASP A 119 17.16 -10.09 18.38
CA ASP A 119 18.49 -10.59 18.71
C ASP A 119 19.32 -11.07 17.50
N LYS A 120 18.78 -11.04 16.27
CA LYS A 120 19.46 -11.63 15.10
C LYS A 120 19.39 -10.76 13.86
N ARG A 121 20.53 -10.68 13.15
CA ARG A 121 20.66 -10.01 11.85
C ARG A 121 19.91 -10.69 10.69
N GLN A 122 19.50 -11.95 10.85
CA GLN A 122 18.81 -12.67 9.79
C GLN A 122 17.32 -12.35 9.82
N CYS A 123 16.89 -11.55 8.85
CA CYS A 123 15.51 -11.19 8.63
C CYS A 123 14.88 -12.15 7.62
N LYS A 124 13.58 -12.44 7.78
CA LYS A 124 12.83 -13.35 6.90
C LYS A 124 11.53 -12.68 6.49
N SER A 125 10.96 -13.11 5.38
CA SER A 125 9.63 -12.65 4.96
C SER A 125 8.53 -13.45 5.66
N HIS A 126 7.41 -12.81 5.94
CA HIS A 126 6.26 -13.42 6.57
C HIS A 126 4.96 -12.93 5.92
N ILE A 127 4.05 -13.86 5.67
CA ILE A 127 2.69 -13.56 5.22
C ILE A 127 1.83 -13.35 6.45
N VAL A 128 1.25 -12.16 6.58
CA VAL A 128 0.43 -11.75 7.73
C VAL A 128 -0.80 -10.98 7.27
N ILE A 129 -1.86 -10.99 8.08
CA ILE A 129 -3.00 -10.10 7.90
C ILE A 129 -2.73 -8.83 8.72
N PRO A 130 -2.54 -7.67 8.07
CA PRO A 130 -2.28 -6.42 8.76
C PRO A 130 -3.57 -5.85 9.36
N PHE A 131 -3.42 -4.89 10.27
CA PHE A 131 -4.49 -4.05 10.76
C PHE A 131 -4.42 -2.68 10.07
N LYS A 132 -5.54 -2.24 9.51
CA LYS A 132 -5.76 -0.86 9.07
C LYS A 132 -6.00 0.03 10.29
N CYS A 133 -5.32 1.17 10.35
CA CYS A 133 -5.52 2.21 11.35
C CYS A 133 -6.53 3.24 10.80
N LEU A 134 -7.78 3.22 11.27
CA LEU A 134 -8.85 4.03 10.68
C LEU A 134 -8.80 5.47 11.20
N VAL A 135 -8.79 6.43 10.27
CA VAL A 135 -8.68 7.87 10.55
C VAL A 135 -10.07 8.50 10.62
N GLY A 136 -10.33 9.27 11.67
CA GLY A 136 -11.54 10.08 11.80
C GLY A 136 -12.81 9.27 12.09
N GLU A 137 -13.97 9.84 11.78
CA GLU A 137 -15.24 9.16 11.93
C GLU A 137 -15.37 8.02 10.91
N PHE A 138 -15.98 6.90 11.31
CA PHE A 138 -16.17 5.77 10.41
C PHE A 138 -17.15 6.16 9.29
N VAL A 139 -16.70 6.01 8.05
CA VAL A 139 -17.52 6.09 6.84
C VAL A 139 -17.28 4.80 6.08
N SER A 140 -18.35 4.20 5.54
CA SER A 140 -18.22 2.99 4.73
C SER A 140 -17.41 3.26 3.46
N ASP A 141 -16.52 2.33 3.09
CA ASP A 141 -15.74 2.42 1.85
C ASP A 141 -16.62 2.62 0.61
N VAL A 142 -16.13 3.40 -0.34
CA VAL A 142 -16.77 3.56 -1.65
C VAL A 142 -16.40 2.37 -2.52
N LEU A 143 -17.37 1.50 -2.78
CA LEU A 143 -17.16 0.29 -3.58
C LEU A 143 -17.57 0.52 -5.05
N LEU A 144 -16.66 0.21 -5.96
CA LEU A 144 -16.97 0.12 -7.38
C LEU A 144 -17.79 -1.13 -7.65
N VAL A 145 -18.81 -1.03 -8.51
CA VAL A 145 -19.63 -2.15 -8.94
C VAL A 145 -19.37 -2.34 -10.44
N PRO A 146 -18.46 -3.24 -10.84
CA PRO A 146 -18.18 -3.51 -12.24
C PRO A 146 -19.37 -4.11 -12.98
N ASP A 147 -19.28 -4.15 -14.31
CA ASP A 147 -20.28 -4.79 -15.14
C ASP A 147 -20.49 -6.26 -14.75
N ASN A 148 -21.76 -6.68 -14.68
CA ASN A 148 -22.20 -8.02 -14.26
C ASN A 148 -21.92 -8.37 -12.78
N CYS A 149 -21.53 -7.39 -11.95
CA CYS A 149 -21.52 -7.54 -10.50
C CYS A 149 -22.78 -6.92 -9.86
N GLN A 150 -23.09 -7.34 -8.63
CA GLN A 150 -24.18 -6.77 -7.83
C GLN A 150 -23.62 -6.26 -6.51
N PHE A 151 -24.12 -5.10 -6.07
CA PHE A 151 -23.85 -4.58 -4.74
C PHE A 151 -24.89 -5.11 -3.75
N PHE A 152 -24.42 -5.56 -2.59
CA PHE A 152 -25.28 -6.01 -1.50
C PHE A 152 -24.67 -5.60 -0.16
N HIS A 153 -25.53 -5.21 0.78
CA HIS A 153 -25.14 -4.92 2.16
C HIS A 153 -26.09 -5.61 3.14
N GLN A 154 -25.57 -5.99 4.31
CA GLN A 154 -26.34 -6.58 5.40
C GLN A 154 -25.91 -5.94 6.73
N GLU A 155 -26.89 -5.61 7.56
CA GLU A 155 -26.69 -5.07 8.91
C GLU A 155 -27.44 -5.91 9.96
N ARG A 156 -26.89 -5.98 11.17
CA ARG A 156 -27.50 -6.63 12.34
C ARG A 156 -27.15 -5.82 13.58
N MET A 157 -28.08 -4.99 14.04
CA MET A 157 -27.84 -4.05 15.14
C MET A 157 -27.71 -4.76 16.50
N GLU A 158 -28.22 -5.99 16.60
CA GLU A 158 -28.22 -6.83 17.78
C GLU A 158 -26.93 -7.63 17.99
N VAL A 159 -26.01 -7.64 17.02
CA VAL A 159 -24.74 -8.39 17.11
C VAL A 159 -23.54 -7.52 16.77
N CYS A 160 -22.51 -7.54 17.61
CA CYS A 160 -21.20 -6.95 17.33
C CYS A 160 -20.20 -8.08 17.01
N GLU A 161 -19.99 -8.32 15.72
CA GLU A 161 -19.11 -9.39 15.23
C GLU A 161 -17.73 -8.89 14.78
N LYS A 162 -16.77 -9.81 14.74
CA LYS A 162 -15.42 -9.54 14.21
C LYS A 162 -15.44 -9.44 12.67
N HIS A 163 -14.47 -8.71 12.12
CA HIS A 163 -14.29 -8.54 10.68
C HIS A 163 -14.32 -9.86 9.89
N GLN A 164 -13.54 -10.86 10.33
CA GLN A 164 -13.48 -12.20 9.70
C GLN A 164 -14.85 -12.89 9.63
N ARG A 165 -15.71 -12.66 10.63
CA ARG A 165 -17.05 -13.25 10.65
C ARG A 165 -17.92 -12.62 9.58
N TRP A 166 -17.94 -11.30 9.47
CA TRP A 166 -18.62 -10.59 8.39
C TRP A 166 -18.08 -10.97 7.01
N HIS A 167 -16.76 -11.05 6.85
CA HIS A 167 -16.14 -11.49 5.60
C HIS A 167 -16.60 -12.91 5.18
N THR A 168 -16.65 -13.83 6.14
CA THR A 168 -17.14 -15.21 5.91
C THR A 168 -18.61 -15.21 5.47
N LEU A 169 -19.47 -14.45 6.15
CA LEU A 169 -20.89 -14.36 5.84
C LEU A 169 -21.15 -13.80 4.43
N VAL A 170 -20.42 -12.74 4.04
CA VAL A 170 -20.53 -12.18 2.68
C VAL A 170 -20.07 -13.20 1.64
N LYS A 171 -18.99 -13.94 1.93
CA LYS A 171 -18.48 -14.98 1.01
C LYS A 171 -19.48 -16.11 0.83
N GLU A 172 -20.09 -16.57 1.91
CA GLU A 172 -21.14 -17.60 1.89
C GLU A 172 -22.37 -17.11 1.11
N ALA A 173 -22.83 -15.88 1.33
CA ALA A 173 -23.96 -15.30 0.63
C ALA A 173 -23.73 -15.22 -0.90
N CYS A 174 -22.56 -14.75 -1.34
CA CYS A 174 -22.20 -14.75 -2.76
C CYS A 174 -22.19 -16.18 -3.33
N LEU A 175 -21.58 -17.13 -2.63
CA LEU A 175 -21.51 -18.53 -3.08
C LEU A 175 -22.90 -19.17 -3.22
N MET A 176 -23.83 -18.89 -2.30
CA MET A 176 -25.22 -19.36 -2.40
C MET A 176 -25.95 -18.80 -3.63
N ALA A 177 -25.62 -17.57 -4.02
CA ALA A 177 -26.13 -16.95 -5.25
C ALA A 177 -25.36 -17.38 -6.52
N THR A 178 -24.48 -18.39 -6.43
CA THR A 178 -23.58 -18.82 -7.51
C THR A 178 -22.66 -17.70 -8.04
N GLN A 179 -22.36 -16.72 -7.18
CA GLN A 179 -21.47 -15.59 -7.42
C GLN A 179 -20.19 -15.71 -6.57
N ARG A 180 -19.24 -14.78 -6.76
CA ARG A 180 -18.02 -14.67 -5.95
C ARG A 180 -17.79 -13.23 -5.56
N ILE A 181 -17.18 -13.01 -4.40
CA ILE A 181 -16.57 -11.72 -4.07
C ILE A 181 -15.44 -11.50 -5.09
N PRO A 182 -15.39 -10.34 -5.77
CA PRO A 182 -14.31 -10.00 -6.70
C PRO A 182 -12.91 -10.15 -6.10
#